data_AF-A0A2U8WXP4-F1
#
_entry.id   AF-A0A2U8WXP4-F1
#
_cell.length_a   1.000
_cell.length_b   1.000
_cell.length_c   1.000
_cell.angle_alpha   90.00
_cell.angle_beta   90.00
_cell.angle_gamma   90.00
#
_symmetry.space_group_name_H-M   'P 1'
#
loop_
_entity.id
_entity.type
_entity.pdbx_description
1 polymer ?
#
loop_
_entity_poly.entity_id
_entity_poly.type
_entity_poly.pdbx_seq_one_letter_code
_entity_poly.pdbx_strand_id
1 'polypeptide(L)'
;MTQFKSERDQELEKFLRGRYESSKAYQESEGRVFDISWDEYLVLWKRQRYFYNVLKQKMLFGDPMGFMLSDDGYVLSWKNKNAFMDGICSVHTMEIKTKEMSKRVCHMQSGDTHSQESKDKIRDARTGTKQSDATKQAISASLSGAPKSAETRKNMSEAASRRWAKVREDKATAMAAMLGSHPLPQNVVVSNL
;
A
#
# COMPACT_ATOMS: atom_id res chain seq x y z
N MET A 1 -52.00 -6.26 6.12
CA MET A 1 -50.76 -5.45 6.06
C MET A 1 -49.50 -6.17 6.56
N THR A 2 -49.60 -7.22 7.37
CA THR A 2 -48.42 -7.94 7.94
C THR A 2 -47.65 -8.78 6.91
N GLN A 3 -48.34 -9.40 5.94
CA GLN A 3 -47.71 -10.28 4.93
C GLN A 3 -46.74 -9.54 4.00
N PHE A 4 -47.13 -8.38 3.44
CA PHE A 4 -46.27 -7.55 2.56
C PHE A 4 -45.01 -6.98 3.25
N LYS A 5 -45.00 -6.91 4.59
CA LYS A 5 -43.79 -6.51 5.33
C LYS A 5 -42.78 -7.65 5.37
N SER A 6 -43.27 -8.90 5.50
CA SER A 6 -42.47 -10.12 5.56
C SER A 6 -41.75 -10.41 4.24
N GLU A 7 -42.44 -10.31 3.10
CA GLU A 7 -41.85 -10.63 1.79
C GLU A 7 -40.67 -9.72 1.44
N ARG A 8 -40.81 -8.42 1.70
CA ARG A 8 -39.73 -7.45 1.47
C ARG A 8 -38.51 -7.67 2.37
N ASP A 9 -38.74 -8.09 3.61
CA ASP A 9 -37.65 -8.42 4.51
C ASP A 9 -36.92 -9.69 4.02
N GLN A 10 -37.63 -10.65 3.43
CA GLN A 10 -37.02 -11.84 2.80
C GLN A 10 -36.18 -11.50 1.57
N GLU A 11 -36.66 -10.62 0.69
CA GLU A 11 -35.88 -10.18 -0.48
C GLU A 11 -34.59 -9.45 -0.08
N LEU A 12 -34.68 -8.56 0.91
CA LEU A 12 -33.50 -7.87 1.45
C LEU A 12 -32.53 -8.85 2.11
N GLU A 13 -33.02 -9.82 2.90
CA GLU A 13 -32.16 -10.84 3.51
C GLU A 13 -31.49 -11.73 2.44
N LYS A 14 -32.20 -12.09 1.37
CA LYS A 14 -31.61 -12.80 0.21
C LYS A 14 -30.52 -11.98 -0.47
N PHE A 15 -30.75 -10.68 -0.67
CA PHE A 15 -29.74 -9.77 -1.22
C PHE A 15 -28.50 -9.69 -0.32
N LEU A 16 -28.72 -9.49 0.98
CA LEU A 16 -27.65 -9.43 1.98
C LEU A 16 -26.89 -10.75 2.11
N ARG A 17 -27.52 -11.90 1.84
CA ARG A 17 -26.84 -13.21 1.81
C ARG A 17 -25.78 -13.29 0.72
N GLY A 18 -26.10 -12.85 -0.49
CA GLY A 18 -25.10 -12.76 -1.56
C GLY A 18 -23.94 -11.82 -1.21
N ARG A 19 -24.22 -10.73 -0.48
CA ARG A 19 -23.19 -9.80 0.02
C ARG A 19 -22.33 -10.41 1.14
N TYR A 20 -22.94 -11.20 2.02
CA TYR A 20 -22.23 -11.96 3.06
C TYR A 20 -21.25 -12.95 2.43
N GLU A 21 -21.71 -13.77 1.48
CA GLU A 21 -20.86 -14.75 0.78
C GLU A 21 -19.70 -14.06 0.04
N SER A 22 -19.98 -12.95 -0.66
CA SER A 22 -18.95 -12.16 -1.33
C SER A 22 -17.93 -11.57 -0.34
N SER A 23 -18.40 -11.08 0.82
CA SER A 23 -17.52 -10.52 1.85
C SER A 23 -16.65 -11.61 2.47
N LYS A 24 -17.22 -12.78 2.76
CA LYS A 24 -16.50 -13.93 3.30
C LYS A 24 -15.39 -14.37 2.35
N ALA A 25 -15.73 -14.63 1.09
CA ALA A 25 -14.76 -15.05 0.08
C ALA A 25 -13.62 -14.04 -0.09
N TYR A 26 -13.94 -12.74 -0.11
CA TYR A 26 -12.92 -11.69 -0.20
C TYR A 26 -11.96 -11.71 1.00
N GLN A 27 -12.48 -11.72 2.24
CA GLN A 27 -11.63 -11.68 3.43
C GLN A 27 -10.76 -12.95 3.55
N GLU A 28 -11.32 -14.13 3.24
CA GLU A 28 -10.58 -15.40 3.23
C GLU A 28 -9.49 -15.41 2.15
N SER A 29 -9.75 -14.83 0.96
CA SER A 29 -8.74 -14.71 -0.10
C SER A 29 -7.56 -13.79 0.27
N GLU A 30 -7.80 -12.83 1.17
CA GLU A 30 -6.79 -11.93 1.74
C GLU A 30 -6.09 -12.54 2.97
N GLY A 31 -6.34 -13.82 3.29
CA GLY A 31 -5.73 -14.54 4.41
C GLY A 31 -6.26 -14.15 5.79
N ARG A 32 -7.43 -13.51 5.87
CA ARG A 32 -8.05 -13.09 7.14
C ARG A 32 -9.01 -14.16 7.66
N VAL A 33 -9.22 -14.19 8.97
CA VAL A 33 -10.17 -15.12 9.60
C VAL A 33 -11.56 -14.51 9.57
N PHE A 34 -12.51 -15.19 8.91
CA PHE A 34 -13.91 -14.76 8.84
C PHE A 34 -14.77 -15.50 9.87
N ASP A 35 -14.81 -14.97 11.08
CA ASP A 35 -15.54 -15.50 12.24
C ASP A 35 -16.83 -14.70 12.51
N ILE A 36 -17.67 -14.60 11.49
CA ILE A 36 -19.01 -14.00 11.59
C ILE A 36 -19.98 -14.98 10.95
N SER A 37 -20.93 -15.48 11.75
CA SER A 37 -22.04 -16.27 11.23
C SER A 37 -23.03 -15.41 10.43
N TRP A 38 -23.90 -16.04 9.64
CA TRP A 38 -24.94 -15.32 8.90
C TRP A 38 -25.86 -14.48 9.81
N ASP A 39 -26.28 -15.04 10.94
CA ASP A 39 -27.20 -14.37 11.87
C ASP A 39 -26.54 -13.15 12.52
N GLU A 40 -25.27 -13.28 12.88
CA GLU A 40 -24.44 -12.19 13.39
C GLU A 40 -24.23 -11.08 12.35
N TYR A 41 -24.01 -11.46 11.09
CA TYR A 41 -23.93 -10.50 9.99
C TYR A 41 -25.23 -9.71 9.83
N LEU A 42 -26.39 -10.37 9.93
CA LEU A 42 -27.69 -9.69 9.95
C LEU A 42 -27.85 -8.77 11.17
N VAL A 43 -27.35 -9.17 12.34
CA VAL A 43 -27.35 -8.31 13.53
C VAL A 43 -26.56 -7.02 13.29
N LEU A 44 -25.41 -7.07 12.61
CA LEU A 44 -24.64 -5.87 12.26
C LEU A 44 -25.44 -4.89 11.40
N TRP A 45 -26.16 -5.40 10.41
CA TRP A 45 -27.05 -4.60 9.56
C TRP A 45 -28.25 -4.03 10.34
N LYS A 46 -28.94 -4.86 11.12
CA LYS A 46 -30.12 -4.46 11.89
C LYS A 46 -29.79 -3.46 13.02
N ARG A 47 -28.56 -3.51 13.55
CA ARG A 47 -28.04 -2.51 14.50
C ARG A 47 -27.97 -1.11 13.87
N GLN A 48 -27.56 -1.03 12.61
CA GLN A 48 -27.53 0.23 11.84
C GLN A 48 -28.87 0.45 11.12
N ARG A 49 -29.92 0.73 11.91
CA ARG A 49 -31.31 0.88 11.43
C ARG A 49 -31.44 1.82 10.22
N TYR A 50 -30.70 2.92 10.21
CA TYR A 50 -30.70 3.86 9.10
C TYR A 50 -30.22 3.20 7.80
N PHE A 51 -29.07 2.54 7.80
CA PHE A 51 -28.53 1.85 6.62
C PHE A 51 -29.44 0.72 6.15
N TYR A 52 -29.98 -0.07 7.08
CA TYR A 52 -30.93 -1.14 6.75
C TYR A 52 -32.16 -0.59 6.04
N ASN A 53 -32.75 0.50 6.56
CA ASN A 53 -33.93 1.11 5.97
C ASN A 53 -33.64 1.78 4.62
N VAL A 54 -32.50 2.47 4.47
CA VAL A 54 -32.11 3.06 3.19
C VAL A 54 -31.91 1.98 2.13
N LEU A 55 -31.22 0.89 2.46
CA LEU A 55 -31.04 -0.21 1.53
C LEU A 55 -32.39 -0.86 1.17
N LYS A 56 -33.29 -1.03 2.14
CA LYS A 56 -34.65 -1.49 1.89
C LYS A 56 -35.42 -0.58 0.92
N GLN A 57 -35.26 0.75 1.03
CA GLN A 57 -35.86 1.69 0.09
C GLN A 57 -35.24 1.59 -1.30
N LYS A 58 -33.92 1.41 -1.40
CA LYS A 58 -33.21 1.23 -2.68
C LYS A 58 -33.60 -0.06 -3.39
N MET A 59 -33.86 -1.14 -2.65
CA MET A 59 -34.44 -2.38 -3.18
C MET A 59 -35.82 -2.17 -3.80
N LEU A 60 -36.61 -1.23 -3.26
CA LEU A 60 -38.00 -1.00 -3.68
C LEU A 60 -38.12 -0.07 -4.89
N PHE A 61 -37.31 1.00 -4.92
CA PHE A 61 -37.52 2.13 -5.83
C PHE A 61 -36.31 2.43 -6.71
N GLY A 62 -35.29 1.59 -6.74
CA GLY A 62 -34.07 1.93 -7.47
C GLY A 62 -33.18 0.76 -7.80
N ASP A 63 -31.92 1.09 -8.03
CA ASP A 63 -30.86 0.13 -8.30
C ASP A 63 -30.04 -0.10 -7.01
N PRO A 64 -30.36 -1.15 -6.23
CA PRO A 64 -29.63 -1.45 -5.00
C PRO A 64 -28.17 -1.78 -5.29
N MET A 65 -27.85 -2.37 -6.44
CA MET A 65 -26.48 -2.71 -6.80
C MET A 65 -25.68 -1.47 -7.20
N GLY A 66 -26.23 -0.60 -8.05
CA GLY A 66 -25.62 0.69 -8.38
C GLY A 66 -25.36 1.54 -7.14
N PHE A 67 -26.31 1.58 -6.20
CA PHE A 67 -26.09 2.22 -4.89
C PHE A 67 -24.96 1.56 -4.10
N MET A 68 -24.94 0.23 -3.99
CA MET A 68 -23.85 -0.47 -3.30
C MET A 68 -22.50 -0.32 -3.99
N LEU A 69 -22.46 0.02 -5.28
CA LEU A 69 -21.25 0.31 -6.04
C LEU A 69 -20.76 1.76 -5.87
N SER A 70 -21.62 2.70 -5.52
CA SER A 70 -21.25 4.10 -5.28
C SER A 70 -20.37 4.29 -4.03
N ASP A 71 -19.81 5.49 -3.85
CA ASP A 71 -19.03 5.86 -2.66
C ASP A 71 -19.89 5.93 -1.37
N ASP A 72 -21.18 6.21 -1.53
CA ASP A 72 -22.18 6.20 -0.44
C ASP A 72 -22.69 4.79 -0.12
N GLY A 73 -22.35 3.81 -0.98
CA GLY A 73 -22.71 2.41 -0.80
C GLY A 73 -22.19 1.85 0.51
N TYR A 74 -22.95 0.91 1.08
CA TYR A 74 -22.63 0.32 2.37
C TYR A 74 -21.75 -0.92 2.22
N VAL A 75 -20.81 -1.09 3.13
CA VAL A 75 -19.87 -2.22 3.16
C VAL A 75 -19.65 -2.69 4.58
N LEU A 76 -19.36 -3.99 4.71
CA LEU A 76 -18.79 -4.54 5.94
C LEU A 76 -17.34 -4.08 6.02
N SER A 77 -17.01 -3.32 7.07
CA SER A 77 -15.68 -2.75 7.28
C SER A 77 -15.23 -2.89 8.73
N TRP A 78 -13.97 -2.59 8.98
CA TRP A 78 -13.37 -2.63 10.30
C TRP A 78 -13.80 -1.44 11.13
N LYS A 79 -14.04 -1.66 12.43
CA LYS A 79 -14.41 -0.58 13.34
C LYS A 79 -13.31 0.47 13.47
N ASN A 80 -12.07 0.00 13.55
CA ASN A 80 -10.88 0.82 13.72
C ASN A 80 -9.65 0.12 13.14
N LYS A 81 -8.52 0.83 13.12
CA LYS A 81 -7.25 0.34 12.56
C LYS A 81 -6.71 -0.86 13.32
N ASN A 82 -6.84 -0.90 14.65
CA ASN A 82 -6.34 -2.02 15.46
C ASN A 82 -7.06 -3.33 15.06
N ALA A 83 -8.38 -3.28 14.98
CA ALA A 83 -9.19 -4.39 14.49
C ALA A 83 -8.75 -4.84 13.08
N PHE A 84 -8.47 -3.88 12.18
CA PHE A 84 -7.94 -4.19 10.84
C PHE A 84 -6.60 -4.93 10.87
N MET A 85 -5.71 -4.56 11.79
CA MET A 85 -4.38 -5.17 11.95
C MET A 85 -4.48 -6.57 12.59
N ASP A 86 -5.42 -6.78 13.51
CA ASP A 86 -5.65 -8.09 14.14
C ASP A 86 -6.10 -9.15 13.11
N GLY A 87 -6.75 -8.73 12.03
CA GLY A 87 -7.10 -9.61 10.91
C GLY A 87 -8.23 -10.62 11.19
N ILE A 88 -8.88 -10.52 12.36
CA ILE A 88 -10.00 -11.38 12.76
C ILE A 88 -11.31 -10.63 12.54
N CYS A 89 -12.06 -11.01 11.51
CA CYS A 89 -13.40 -10.48 11.25
C CYS A 89 -14.38 -11.14 12.23
N SER A 90 -14.82 -10.40 13.24
CA SER A 90 -15.82 -10.81 14.24
C SER A 90 -16.89 -9.74 14.39
N VAL A 91 -18.00 -10.03 15.07
CA VAL A 91 -19.04 -9.04 15.39
C VAL A 91 -18.51 -7.85 16.19
N HIS A 92 -17.44 -8.05 16.94
CA HIS A 92 -16.82 -7.02 17.78
C HIS A 92 -15.83 -6.16 17.00
N THR A 93 -15.21 -6.67 15.95
CA THR A 93 -14.21 -5.96 15.13
C THR A 93 -14.81 -5.33 13.87
N MET A 94 -15.95 -5.82 13.40
CA MET A 94 -16.60 -5.38 12.17
C MET A 94 -17.85 -4.52 12.39
N GLU A 95 -18.16 -3.66 11.43
CA GLU A 95 -19.38 -2.87 11.37
C GLU A 95 -19.78 -2.54 9.93
N ILE A 96 -21.05 -2.16 9.73
CA ILE A 96 -21.52 -1.64 8.44
C ILE A 96 -21.26 -0.13 8.40
N LYS A 97 -20.59 0.34 7.35
CA LYS A 97 -20.25 1.75 7.11
C LYS A 97 -20.36 2.09 5.62
N THR A 98 -20.30 3.37 5.27
CA THR A 98 -20.14 3.78 3.88
C THR A 98 -18.74 3.42 3.37
N LYS A 99 -18.59 3.22 2.05
CA LYS A 99 -17.27 2.96 1.45
C LYS A 99 -16.29 4.06 1.73
N GLU A 100 -16.72 5.32 1.69
CA GLU A 100 -15.86 6.45 2.01
C GLU A 100 -15.25 6.33 3.42
N MET A 101 -16.07 6.01 4.43
CA MET A 101 -15.58 5.81 5.79
C MET A 101 -14.66 4.58 5.89
N SER A 102 -14.99 3.49 5.18
CA SER A 102 -14.15 2.30 5.12
C SER A 102 -12.77 2.61 4.55
N LYS A 103 -12.69 3.40 3.46
CA LYS A 103 -11.43 3.82 2.85
C LYS A 103 -10.54 4.52 3.88
N ARG A 104 -11.11 5.40 4.72
CA ARG A 104 -10.37 6.11 5.77
C ARG A 104 -9.79 5.20 6.85
N VAL A 105 -10.53 4.15 7.25
CA VAL A 105 -10.05 3.18 8.25
C VAL A 105 -8.90 2.33 7.69
N CYS A 106 -9.02 1.91 6.43
CA CYS A 106 -8.01 1.08 5.77
C CYS A 106 -6.82 1.88 5.21
N HIS A 107 -6.92 3.21 5.15
CA HIS A 107 -5.85 4.05 4.63
C HIS A 107 -4.60 3.96 5.51
N MET A 108 -3.44 4.18 4.89
CA MET A 108 -2.18 4.33 5.62
C MET A 108 -2.23 5.62 6.46
N GLN A 109 -1.88 5.49 7.73
CA GLN A 109 -1.77 6.62 8.63
C GLN A 109 -0.32 7.07 8.75
N SER A 110 -0.11 8.27 9.30
CA SER A 110 1.24 8.74 9.60
C SER A 110 1.91 7.78 10.58
N GLY A 111 3.09 7.28 10.23
CA GLY A 111 3.82 6.27 11.00
C GLY A 111 3.68 4.83 10.46
N ASP A 112 2.69 4.54 9.62
CA ASP A 112 2.60 3.24 8.95
C ASP A 112 3.79 3.05 8.00
N THR A 113 4.41 1.87 8.02
CA THR A 113 5.53 1.54 7.14
C THR A 113 5.05 0.78 5.91
N HIS A 114 5.45 1.23 4.72
CA HIS A 114 5.21 0.48 3.49
C HIS A 114 5.94 -0.88 3.50
N SER A 115 5.29 -1.93 3.00
CA SER A 115 5.97 -3.18 2.69
C SER A 115 7.06 -2.95 1.64
N GLN A 116 8.09 -3.81 1.61
CA GLN A 116 9.18 -3.68 0.64
C GLN A 116 8.64 -3.75 -0.80
N GLU A 117 7.71 -4.66 -1.06
CA GLU A 117 7.01 -4.77 -2.34
C GLU A 117 6.29 -3.47 -2.73
N SER A 118 5.60 -2.81 -1.78
CA SER A 118 4.96 -1.52 -2.02
C SER A 118 5.97 -0.43 -2.34
N LYS A 119 7.10 -0.39 -1.64
CA LYS A 119 8.21 0.54 -1.92
C LYS A 119 8.80 0.32 -3.30
N ASP A 120 9.00 -0.94 -3.68
CA ASP A 120 9.53 -1.31 -5.00
C ASP A 120 8.56 -0.89 -6.11
N LYS A 121 7.26 -1.16 -5.98
CA LYS A 121 6.23 -0.69 -6.93
C LYS A 121 6.21 0.84 -7.06
N ILE A 122 6.31 1.57 -5.94
CA ILE A 122 6.36 3.04 -5.95
C ILE A 122 7.64 3.52 -6.65
N ARG A 123 8.77 2.87 -6.40
CA ARG A 123 10.06 3.20 -7.04
C ARG A 123 9.95 2.98 -8.54
N ASP A 124 9.44 1.84 -8.98
CA ASP A 124 9.35 1.48 -10.38
C ASP A 124 8.42 2.46 -11.12
N ALA A 125 7.27 2.78 -10.52
CA ALA A 125 6.32 3.75 -11.07
C ALA A 125 6.90 5.18 -11.19
N ARG A 126 7.84 5.54 -10.31
CA ARG A 126 8.50 6.87 -10.33
C ARG A 126 9.79 6.90 -11.15
N THR A 127 10.35 5.74 -11.50
CA THR A 127 11.60 5.66 -12.26
C THR A 127 11.34 6.09 -13.70
N GLY A 128 12.11 7.06 -14.19
CA GLY A 128 11.97 7.60 -15.55
C GLY A 128 10.86 8.66 -15.72
N THR A 129 10.03 8.93 -14.70
CA THR A 129 9.04 10.01 -14.76
C THR A 129 9.74 11.37 -14.76
N LYS A 130 9.58 12.14 -15.85
CA LYS A 130 10.11 13.51 -15.93
C LYS A 130 9.20 14.48 -15.17
N GLN A 131 9.77 15.21 -14.22
CA GLN A 131 9.09 16.33 -13.56
C GLN A 131 8.85 17.45 -14.58
N SER A 132 7.75 18.20 -14.42
CA SER A 132 7.47 19.37 -15.24
C SER A 132 8.53 20.47 -15.01
N ASP A 133 8.78 21.31 -16.01
CA ASP A 133 9.80 22.35 -15.90
C ASP A 133 9.46 23.39 -14.83
N ALA A 134 8.18 23.70 -14.63
CA ALA A 134 7.71 24.52 -13.51
C ALA A 134 8.11 23.93 -12.15
N THR A 135 7.96 22.60 -11.99
CA THR A 135 8.36 21.90 -10.75
C THR A 135 9.88 21.95 -10.56
N LYS A 136 10.66 21.71 -11.63
CA LYS A 136 12.12 21.80 -11.56
C LYS A 136 12.59 23.21 -11.19
N GLN A 137 11.99 24.24 -11.77
CA GLN A 137 12.29 25.64 -11.47
C GLN A 137 11.96 25.98 -10.01
N ALA A 138 10.80 25.56 -9.51
CA ALA A 138 10.42 25.78 -8.10
C ALA A 138 11.40 25.10 -7.13
N ILE A 139 11.78 23.85 -7.39
CA ILE A 139 12.79 23.14 -6.59
C ILE A 139 14.13 23.87 -6.65
N SER A 140 14.59 24.24 -7.85
CA SER A 140 15.86 24.97 -8.04
C SER A 140 15.88 26.30 -7.27
N ALA A 141 14.81 27.10 -7.38
CA ALA A 141 14.68 28.37 -6.68
C ALA A 141 14.68 28.18 -5.15
N SER A 142 14.03 27.13 -4.64
CA SER A 142 14.02 26.83 -3.20
C SER A 142 15.38 26.40 -2.64
N LEU A 143 16.22 25.79 -3.47
CA LEU A 143 17.53 25.27 -3.06
C LEU A 143 18.67 26.28 -3.31
N SER A 144 18.50 27.19 -4.26
CA SER A 144 19.51 28.19 -4.60
C SER A 144 19.65 29.23 -3.49
N GLY A 145 20.86 29.45 -2.99
CA GLY A 145 21.15 30.48 -1.98
C GLY A 145 20.85 30.09 -0.52
N ALA A 146 20.22 28.94 -0.26
CA ALA A 146 19.99 28.48 1.11
C ALA A 146 21.31 28.06 1.79
N PRO A 147 21.70 28.66 2.94
CA PRO A 147 22.93 28.31 3.62
C PRO A 147 22.85 26.89 4.21
N LYS A 148 23.87 26.07 3.97
CA LYS A 148 23.95 24.71 4.53
C LYS A 148 24.35 24.76 6.01
N SER A 149 23.64 24.00 6.85
CA SER A 149 23.98 23.82 8.26
C SER A 149 25.40 23.23 8.42
N ALA A 150 26.01 23.44 9.59
CA ALA A 150 27.34 22.91 9.89
C ALA A 150 27.37 21.37 9.81
N GLU A 151 26.31 20.72 10.31
CA GLU A 151 26.13 19.28 10.25
C GLU A 151 26.08 18.77 8.80
N THR A 152 25.28 19.41 7.94
CA THR A 152 25.22 19.05 6.51
C THR A 152 26.57 19.22 5.82
N ARG A 153 27.32 20.29 6.14
CA ARG A 153 28.67 20.49 5.60
C ARG A 153 29.65 19.40 6.05
N LYS A 154 29.59 19.00 7.32
CA LYS A 154 30.39 17.88 7.85
C LYS A 154 30.05 16.56 7.14
N ASN A 155 28.76 16.23 7.03
CA ASN A 155 28.30 15.02 6.36
C ASN A 155 28.72 14.97 4.88
N MET A 156 28.65 16.10 4.18
CA MET A 156 29.13 16.20 2.80
C MET A 156 30.65 16.01 2.70
N SER A 157 31.41 16.58 3.62
CA SER A 157 32.87 16.42 3.67
C SER A 157 33.25 14.95 3.90
N GLU A 158 32.64 14.29 4.88
CA GLU A 158 32.86 12.87 5.16
C GLU A 158 32.48 11.98 3.96
N ALA A 159 31.33 12.24 3.35
CA ALA A 159 30.89 11.50 2.16
C ALA A 159 31.86 11.68 0.98
N ALA A 160 32.37 12.90 0.76
CA ALA A 160 33.37 13.17 -0.25
C ALA A 160 34.68 12.43 0.03
N SER A 161 35.17 12.44 1.28
CA SER A 161 36.38 11.72 1.69
C SER A 161 36.24 10.20 1.48
N ARG A 162 35.09 9.62 1.84
CA ARG A 162 34.80 8.19 1.61
C ARG A 162 34.80 7.86 0.11
N ARG A 163 34.17 8.70 -0.72
CA ARG A 163 34.16 8.53 -2.17
C ARG A 163 35.57 8.55 -2.75
N TRP A 164 36.41 9.50 -2.34
CA TRP A 164 37.80 9.60 -2.83
C TRP A 164 38.71 8.50 -2.31
N ALA A 165 38.47 7.97 -1.11
CA ALA A 165 39.17 6.79 -0.62
C ALA A 165 38.89 5.57 -1.52
N LYS A 166 37.61 5.30 -1.81
CA LYS A 166 37.21 4.20 -2.71
C LYS A 166 37.80 4.35 -4.11
N VAL A 167 37.75 5.55 -4.71
CA VAL A 167 38.34 5.80 -6.05
C VAL A 167 39.86 5.52 -6.06
N ARG A 168 40.57 5.84 -4.97
CA ARG A 168 42.01 5.54 -4.86
C ARG A 168 42.28 4.05 -4.74
N GLU A 169 41.50 3.33 -3.96
CA GLU A 169 41.58 1.88 -3.81
C GLU A 169 41.27 1.15 -5.13
N ASP A 170 40.21 1.54 -5.82
CA ASP A 170 39.83 1.00 -7.13
C ASP A 170 40.96 1.24 -8.15
N LYS A 171 41.55 2.44 -8.15
CA LYS A 171 42.67 2.78 -9.05
C LYS A 171 43.95 2.01 -8.71
N ALA A 172 44.25 1.81 -7.42
CA ALA A 172 45.40 1.02 -6.99
C ALA A 172 45.25 -0.45 -7.41
N THR A 173 44.04 -1.00 -7.23
CA THR A 173 43.69 -2.36 -7.68
C THR A 173 43.85 -2.50 -9.20
N ALA A 174 43.37 -1.52 -9.97
CA ALA A 174 43.51 -1.50 -11.42
C ALA A 174 44.99 -1.42 -11.87
N MET A 175 45.82 -0.61 -11.21
CA MET A 175 47.26 -0.51 -11.50
C MET A 175 48.03 -1.80 -11.15
N ALA A 176 47.71 -2.42 -10.01
CA ALA A 176 48.32 -3.69 -9.62
C ALA A 176 47.98 -4.81 -10.62
N ALA A 177 46.73 -4.85 -11.10
CA ALA A 177 46.31 -5.79 -12.13
C ALA A 177 47.06 -5.59 -13.47
N MET A 178 47.29 -4.33 -13.89
CA MET A 178 48.06 -4.02 -15.09
C MET A 178 49.54 -4.41 -15.00
N LEU A 179 50.17 -4.23 -13.84
CA LEU A 179 51.58 -4.57 -13.64
C LEU A 179 51.81 -6.08 -13.41
N GLY A 180 50.83 -6.78 -12.82
CA GLY A 180 50.90 -8.23 -12.59
C GLY A 180 50.64 -9.09 -13.84
N SER A 181 50.17 -8.51 -14.95
CA SER A 181 49.81 -9.25 -16.17
C SER A 181 50.84 -9.15 -17.30
N HIS A 182 52.04 -8.61 -17.05
CA HIS A 182 53.12 -8.62 -18.05
C HIS A 182 54.08 -9.78 -17.74
N PRO A 183 53.95 -10.95 -18.41
CA PRO A 183 54.94 -12.00 -18.27
C PRO A 183 56.28 -11.43 -18.72
N LEU A 184 57.27 -11.46 -17.83
CA LEU A 184 58.63 -11.08 -18.17
C LEU A 184 59.05 -11.90 -19.40
N PRO A 185 59.61 -11.26 -20.45
CA PRO A 185 60.11 -11.99 -21.60
C PRO A 185 61.13 -13.01 -21.07
N GLN A 186 60.80 -14.29 -21.23
CA GLN A 186 61.69 -15.35 -20.80
C GLN A 186 63.00 -15.16 -21.56
N ASN A 187 64.06 -14.86 -20.81
CA ASN A 187 65.40 -14.69 -21.32
C ASN A 187 65.77 -16.00 -22.03
N VAL A 188 65.72 -16.00 -23.36
CA VAL A 188 66.11 -17.15 -24.18
C VAL A 188 67.62 -17.30 -23.97
N VAL A 189 68.00 -18.25 -23.12
CA VAL A 189 69.40 -18.61 -22.91
C VAL A 189 69.89 -19.22 -24.22
N VAL A 190 70.58 -18.42 -25.02
CA VAL A 190 71.29 -18.88 -26.22
C VAL A 190 72.45 -19.73 -25.73
N SER A 191 72.25 -21.06 -25.79
CA SER A 191 73.31 -22.02 -25.51
C SER A 191 74.22 -22.07 -26.74
N ASN A 192 75.42 -21.51 -26.64
CA ASN A 192 76.46 -21.70 -27.64
C ASN A 192 77.08 -23.10 -27.47
N LEU A 193 77.01 -23.88 -28.55
CA LEU A 193 77.77 -25.12 -28.77
C LEU A 193 79.15 -24.80 -29.36
#